data_AF-A0A2N2BSU8-F1
#
_entry.id   AF-A0A2N2BSU8-F1
#
_cell.length_a   1.000
_cell.length_b   1.000
_cell.length_c   1.000
_cell.angle_alpha   90.00
_cell.angle_beta   90.00
_cell.angle_gamma   90.00
#
_symmetry.space_group_name_H-M   'P 1'
#
loop_
_entity.id
_entity.type
_entity.pdbx_description
1 polymer ?
#
loop_
_entity_poly.entity_id
_entity_poly.type
_entity_poly.pdbx_seq_one_letter_code
_entity_poly.pdbx_strand_id
1 'polypeptide(L)'
;MDYDTLIKETKKSLESYSSINTQLEELYRQAKQKNAASYDLAKKDLDEQYNTDRNSAVTKGMLDEKDLHQFLAARGLSSSGESVQAKIDSAISVNNTLNELAKQNTRSLSSLEQERLNAESKLDTELAEKKTELDKWQTELATKVAELKQKSADSKTVPVSNDKTDPTDTEEKSYTPAISAKELAKNILSSYSTSGKINTALQKSYISIYLNQLVNTEGADSAYIKELLVNLKAAGYTEVDVSTAEAVISVSKGKAYYKEVYEKLFEFYHKGNNSMAQAKKLAENKARKMMLDYIYERCSTIKAFETACRQLGVTGNELNEYNARIENIIKSGKGSLVLGSKLSY
;
A
#
# COMPACT_ATOMS: atom_id res chain seq x y z
N MET A 1 17.26 8.93 -40.63
CA MET A 1 17.81 8.38 -39.37
C MET A 1 17.92 6.88 -39.54
N ASP A 2 19.03 6.27 -39.13
CA ASP A 2 19.26 4.84 -39.28
C ASP A 2 18.54 4.06 -38.16
N TYR A 3 17.53 3.27 -38.53
CA TYR A 3 16.70 2.50 -37.60
C TYR A 3 17.52 1.49 -36.80
N ASP A 4 18.63 0.98 -37.35
CA ASP A 4 19.52 0.06 -36.64
C ASP A 4 20.25 0.74 -35.47
N THR A 5 20.57 2.03 -35.62
CA THR A 5 21.18 2.84 -34.56
C THR A 5 20.19 3.10 -33.42
N LEU A 6 18.94 3.44 -33.75
CA LEU A 6 17.84 3.63 -32.78
C LEU A 6 17.47 2.34 -32.02
N ILE A 7 17.44 1.18 -32.69
CA ILE A 7 17.19 -0.11 -32.05
C ILE A 7 18.32 -0.48 -31.08
N LYS A 8 19.58 -0.20 -31.45
CA LYS A 8 20.72 -0.41 -30.55
C LYS A 8 20.65 0.46 -29.30
N GLU A 9 20.35 1.76 -29.44
CA GLU A 9 20.20 2.67 -28.30
C GLU A 9 19.04 2.24 -27.39
N THR A 10 17.90 1.87 -27.97
CA THR A 10 16.72 1.47 -27.19
C THR A 10 16.93 0.13 -26.46
N LYS A 11 17.65 -0.83 -27.05
CA LYS A 11 18.06 -2.07 -26.37
C LYS A 11 19.04 -1.82 -25.23
N LYS A 12 20.01 -0.92 -25.42
CA LYS A 12 20.96 -0.53 -24.37
C LYS A 12 20.25 0.13 -23.19
N SER A 13 19.24 0.95 -23.47
CA SER A 13 18.35 1.49 -22.43
C SER A 13 17.57 0.38 -21.73
N LEU A 14 17.04 -0.61 -22.45
CA LEU A 14 16.34 -1.78 -21.87
C LEU A 14 17.24 -2.57 -20.89
N GLU A 15 18.50 -2.83 -21.27
CA GLU A 15 19.47 -3.54 -20.43
C GLU A 15 19.83 -2.74 -19.16
N SER A 16 19.89 -1.41 -19.26
CA SER A 16 20.13 -0.54 -18.10
C SER A 16 19.02 -0.62 -17.05
N TYR A 17 17.77 -0.94 -17.44
CA TYR A 17 16.67 -1.13 -16.49
C TYR A 17 16.84 -2.36 -15.58
N SER A 18 17.50 -3.43 -16.05
CA SER A 18 17.80 -4.56 -15.17
C SER A 18 18.68 -4.12 -13.99
N SER A 19 19.63 -3.21 -14.24
CA SER A 19 20.49 -2.63 -13.21
C SER A 19 19.75 -1.66 -12.28
N ILE A 20 18.75 -0.93 -12.80
CA ILE A 20 17.91 -0.02 -11.99
C ILE A 20 17.02 -0.81 -11.03
N ASN A 21 16.45 -1.94 -11.45
CA ASN A 21 15.64 -2.78 -10.56
C ASN A 21 16.49 -3.35 -9.40
N THR A 22 17.71 -3.79 -9.68
CA THR A 22 18.65 -4.25 -8.62
C THR A 22 19.03 -3.12 -7.67
N GLN A 23 19.28 -1.91 -8.19
CA GLN A 23 19.56 -0.74 -7.34
C GLN A 23 18.36 -0.34 -6.47
N LEU A 24 17.14 -0.42 -7.00
CA LEU A 24 15.90 -0.15 -6.27
C LEU A 24 15.69 -1.15 -5.13
N GLU A 25 15.90 -2.44 -5.38
CA GLU A 25 15.82 -3.48 -4.34
C GLU A 25 16.87 -3.29 -3.25
N GLU A 26 18.10 -2.88 -3.62
CA GLU A 26 19.16 -2.59 -2.66
C GLU A 26 18.84 -1.36 -1.81
N LEU A 27 18.34 -0.28 -2.41
CA LEU A 27 17.89 0.91 -1.67
C LEU A 27 16.75 0.58 -0.69
N TYR A 28 15.79 -0.23 -1.11
CA TYR A 28 14.72 -0.71 -0.24
C TYR A 28 15.25 -1.57 0.91
N ARG A 29 16.21 -2.47 0.65
CA ARG A 29 16.87 -3.28 1.68
C ARG A 29 17.58 -2.39 2.70
N GLN A 30 18.31 -1.38 2.25
CA GLN A 30 18.97 -0.40 3.12
C GLN A 30 17.96 0.42 3.93
N ALA A 31 16.85 0.83 3.33
CA ALA A 31 15.78 1.56 4.02
C ALA A 31 15.15 0.70 5.12
N LYS A 32 14.89 -0.59 4.87
CA LYS A 32 14.41 -1.53 5.89
C LYS A 32 15.42 -1.72 7.03
N GLN A 33 16.69 -1.88 6.71
CA GLN A 33 17.74 -1.99 7.72
C GLN A 33 17.85 -0.73 8.59
N LYS A 34 17.78 0.46 7.97
CA LYS A 34 17.77 1.73 8.72
C LYS A 34 16.53 1.85 9.62
N ASN A 35 15.34 1.48 9.12
CA ASN A 35 14.11 1.49 9.93
C ASN A 35 14.21 0.55 11.14
N ALA A 36 14.77 -0.65 10.95
CA ALA A 36 15.01 -1.60 12.03
C ALA A 36 16.03 -1.06 13.05
N ALA A 37 17.17 -0.52 12.59
CA ALA A 37 18.19 0.05 13.46
C ALA A 37 17.68 1.24 14.27
N SER A 38 16.91 2.14 13.65
CA SER A 38 16.28 3.27 14.35
C SER A 38 15.27 2.81 15.41
N TYR A 39 14.50 1.77 15.12
CA TYR A 39 13.59 1.15 16.08
C TYR A 39 14.35 0.56 17.28
N ASP A 40 15.42 -0.20 17.03
CA ASP A 40 16.20 -0.83 18.10
C ASP A 40 16.86 0.21 19.00
N LEU A 41 17.34 1.32 18.42
CA LEU A 41 17.87 2.46 19.17
C LEU A 41 16.78 3.10 20.05
N ALA A 42 15.64 3.47 19.45
CA ALA A 42 14.54 4.11 20.18
C ALA A 42 13.96 3.21 21.28
N LYS A 43 13.95 1.90 21.06
CA LYS A 43 13.54 0.91 22.06
C LYS A 43 14.52 0.88 23.23
N LYS A 44 15.83 0.88 22.95
CA LYS A 44 16.86 0.93 23.99
C LYS A 44 16.75 2.22 24.81
N ASP A 45 16.54 3.36 24.17
CA ASP A 45 16.38 4.65 24.84
C ASP A 45 15.14 4.66 25.76
N LEU A 46 14.01 4.08 25.30
CA LEU A 46 12.81 3.90 26.12
C LEU A 46 13.06 3.00 27.34
N ASP A 47 13.76 1.89 27.16
CA ASP A 47 14.10 0.98 28.27
C ASP A 47 15.04 1.66 29.28
N GLU A 48 16.01 2.44 28.82
CA GLU A 48 16.93 3.19 29.68
C GLU A 48 16.20 4.29 30.46
N GLN A 49 15.30 5.02 29.78
CA GLN A 49 14.47 6.05 30.40
C GLN A 49 13.53 5.44 31.45
N TYR A 50 12.84 4.35 31.13
CA TYR A 50 11.96 3.66 32.08
C TYR A 50 12.70 3.20 33.33
N ASN A 51 13.90 2.63 33.18
CA ASN A 51 14.70 2.20 34.33
C ASN A 51 15.18 3.39 35.17
N THR A 52 15.53 4.50 34.54
CA THR A 52 15.92 5.74 35.22
C THR A 52 14.76 6.33 36.01
N ASP A 53 13.59 6.44 35.40
CA ASP A 53 12.37 6.98 36.03
C ASP A 53 11.89 6.09 37.17
N ARG A 54 11.94 4.76 36.98
CA ARG A 54 11.64 3.77 38.01
C ARG A 54 12.58 3.92 39.21
N ASN A 55 13.89 3.97 38.98
CA ASN A 55 14.88 4.10 40.06
C ASN A 55 14.73 5.43 40.80
N SER A 56 14.41 6.50 40.08
CA SER A 56 14.14 7.82 40.65
C SER A 56 12.88 7.81 41.54
N ALA A 57 11.79 7.16 41.08
CA ALA A 57 10.57 7.00 41.85
C ALA A 57 10.77 6.17 43.12
N VAL A 58 11.54 5.07 43.04
CA VAL A 58 11.90 4.25 44.22
C VAL A 58 12.76 5.04 45.20
N THR A 59 13.79 5.74 44.71
CA THR A 59 14.70 6.53 45.57
C THR A 59 13.95 7.64 46.28
N LYS A 60 13.06 8.34 45.57
CA LYS A 60 12.18 9.35 46.16
C LYS A 60 11.26 8.74 47.21
N GLY A 61 10.63 7.59 46.92
CA GLY A 61 9.80 6.87 47.87
C GLY A 61 10.55 6.49 49.16
N MET A 62 11.81 6.06 49.05
CA MET A 62 12.65 5.75 50.22
C MET A 62 13.01 6.99 51.04
N LEU A 63 13.25 8.14 50.38
CA LEU A 63 13.50 9.41 51.06
C LEU A 63 12.23 9.89 51.80
N ASP A 64 11.09 9.86 51.11
CA ASP A 64 9.79 10.24 51.68
C ASP A 64 9.43 9.33 52.88
N GLU A 65 9.71 8.02 52.79
CA GLU A 65 9.54 7.07 53.89
C GLU A 65 10.46 7.41 55.08
N LYS A 66 11.73 7.70 54.83
CA LYS A 66 12.69 8.10 55.88
C LYS A 66 12.26 9.39 56.58
N ASP A 67 11.83 10.39 55.83
CA ASP A 67 11.37 11.68 56.37
C ASP A 67 10.09 11.49 57.20
N LEU A 68 9.16 10.66 56.73
CA LEU A 68 7.97 10.26 57.48
C LEU A 68 8.34 9.56 58.80
N HIS A 69 9.30 8.64 58.79
CA HIS A 69 9.76 7.97 60.01
C HIS A 69 10.36 8.94 61.03
N GLN A 70 11.21 9.87 60.58
CA GLN A 70 11.80 10.88 61.45
C GLN A 70 10.72 11.80 62.05
N PHE A 71 9.75 12.20 61.23
CA PHE A 71 8.62 13.01 61.67
C PHE A 71 7.74 12.31 62.72
N LEU A 72 7.42 11.04 62.50
CA LEU A 72 6.62 10.24 63.44
C LEU A 72 7.39 9.97 64.75
N ALA A 73 8.70 9.74 64.68
CA ALA A 73 9.57 9.57 65.85
C ALA A 73 9.67 10.85 66.68
N ALA A 74 9.86 12.01 66.04
CA ALA A 74 9.93 13.31 66.73
C ALA A 74 8.65 13.65 67.52
N ARG A 75 7.52 13.03 67.18
CA ARG A 75 6.23 13.22 67.86
C ARG A 75 5.83 12.08 68.81
N GLY A 76 6.68 11.06 68.98
CA GLY A 76 6.37 9.89 69.81
C GLY A 76 5.26 9.00 69.22
N LEU A 77 4.93 9.18 67.93
CA LEU A 77 3.84 8.48 67.25
C LEU A 77 4.32 7.26 66.47
N SER A 78 5.58 6.83 66.60
CA SER A 78 6.19 5.78 65.76
C SER A 78 5.46 4.43 65.73
N SER A 79 4.63 4.16 66.75
CA SER A 79 3.84 2.94 66.91
C SER A 79 2.33 3.20 67.00
N SER A 80 1.85 4.39 66.63
CA SER A 80 0.41 4.70 66.62
C SER A 80 -0.28 4.07 65.40
N GLY A 81 -1.60 3.83 65.47
CA GLY A 81 -2.37 3.35 64.30
C GLY A 81 -2.29 4.30 63.11
N GLU A 82 -2.25 5.61 63.37
CA GLU A 82 -2.07 6.67 62.35
C GLU A 82 -0.71 6.56 61.65
N SER A 83 0.34 6.18 62.37
CA SER A 83 1.68 5.96 61.82
C SER A 83 1.75 4.75 60.90
N VAL A 84 0.97 3.71 61.19
CA VAL A 84 0.84 2.53 60.33
C VAL A 84 0.09 2.88 59.06
N GLN A 85 -1.02 3.64 59.17
CA GLN A 85 -1.78 4.09 58.02
C GLN A 85 -0.94 4.99 57.09
N ALA A 86 -0.17 5.93 57.64
CA ALA A 86 0.69 6.80 56.84
C ALA A 86 1.76 6.04 56.05
N LYS A 87 2.31 4.94 56.60
CA LYS A 87 3.24 4.06 55.88
C LYS A 87 2.56 3.28 54.76
N ILE A 88 1.35 2.79 55.01
CA ILE A 88 0.54 2.09 54.01
C ILE A 88 0.22 3.04 52.85
N ASP A 89 -0.23 4.26 53.14
CA ASP A 89 -0.59 5.25 52.12
C ASP A 89 0.64 5.66 51.28
N SER A 90 1.81 5.82 51.92
CA SER A 90 3.08 6.08 51.23
C SER A 90 3.48 4.94 50.29
N ALA A 91 3.42 3.68 50.78
CA ALA A 91 3.72 2.51 49.96
C ALA A 91 2.75 2.35 48.77
N ILE A 92 1.46 2.63 48.97
CA ILE A 92 0.44 2.64 47.90
C ILE A 92 0.76 3.72 46.86
N SER A 93 1.16 4.92 47.29
CA SER A 93 1.53 6.03 46.40
C SER A 93 2.71 5.68 45.48
N VAL A 94 3.77 5.09 46.04
CA VAL A 94 4.93 4.62 45.27
C VAL A 94 4.51 3.53 44.30
N ASN A 95 3.74 2.55 44.74
CA ASN A 95 3.29 1.45 43.88
C ASN A 95 2.39 1.94 42.73
N ASN A 96 1.49 2.90 42.99
CA ASN A 96 0.68 3.52 41.95
C ASN A 96 1.53 4.23 40.90
N THR A 97 2.59 4.92 41.33
CA THR A 97 3.52 5.62 40.44
C THR A 97 4.31 4.61 39.59
N LEU A 98 4.80 3.52 40.19
CA LEU A 98 5.48 2.44 39.47
C LEU A 98 4.56 1.76 38.45
N ASN A 99 3.30 1.52 38.81
CA ASN A 99 2.31 0.93 37.93
C ASN A 99 1.98 1.86 36.74
N GLU A 100 1.87 3.18 36.98
CA GLU A 100 1.66 4.14 35.91
C GLU A 100 2.87 4.25 34.97
N LEU A 101 4.11 4.26 35.51
CA LEU A 101 5.32 4.20 34.70
C LEU A 101 5.37 2.94 33.82
N ALA A 102 5.01 1.78 34.36
CA ALA A 102 4.96 0.53 33.60
C ALA A 102 3.90 0.57 32.47
N LYS A 103 2.73 1.14 32.74
CA LYS A 103 1.68 1.35 31.72
C LYS A 103 2.12 2.32 30.64
N GLN A 104 2.76 3.43 31.01
CA GLN A 104 3.28 4.42 30.06
C GLN A 104 4.35 3.80 29.18
N ASN A 105 5.32 3.07 29.76
CA ASN A 105 6.34 2.37 28.98
C ASN A 105 5.73 1.37 27.98
N THR A 106 4.73 0.59 28.42
CA THR A 106 4.01 -0.34 27.54
C THR A 106 3.32 0.37 26.39
N ARG A 107 2.70 1.54 26.63
CA ARG A 107 2.06 2.35 25.58
C ARG A 107 3.10 2.92 24.61
N SER A 108 4.21 3.43 25.11
CA SER A 108 5.30 3.97 24.29
C SER A 108 5.92 2.91 23.39
N LEU A 109 6.21 1.71 23.93
CA LEU A 109 6.71 0.58 23.15
C LEU A 109 5.72 0.14 22.06
N SER A 110 4.42 0.09 22.39
CA SER A 110 3.36 -0.23 21.43
C SER A 110 3.26 0.82 20.31
N SER A 111 3.39 2.11 20.64
CA SER A 111 3.40 3.20 19.66
C SER A 111 4.62 3.14 18.75
N LEU A 112 5.81 2.93 19.33
CA LEU A 112 7.06 2.84 18.58
C LEU A 112 7.04 1.68 17.57
N GLU A 113 6.51 0.52 17.98
CA GLU A 113 6.33 -0.61 17.08
C GLU A 113 5.32 -0.32 15.97
N GLN A 114 4.21 0.36 16.31
CA GLN A 114 3.23 0.77 15.31
C GLN A 114 3.86 1.71 14.26
N GLU A 115 4.71 2.63 14.68
CA GLU A 115 5.46 3.51 13.78
C GLU A 115 6.42 2.71 12.88
N ARG A 116 7.16 1.75 13.45
CA ARG A 116 8.04 0.84 12.69
C ARG A 116 7.29 0.10 11.59
N LEU A 117 6.17 -0.53 11.95
CA LEU A 117 5.32 -1.30 11.03
C LEU A 117 4.69 -0.41 9.94
N ASN A 118 4.24 0.79 10.30
CA ASN A 118 3.71 1.75 9.34
C ASN A 118 4.78 2.23 8.35
N ALA A 119 5.99 2.51 8.82
CA ALA A 119 7.11 2.88 7.96
C ALA A 119 7.51 1.73 7.02
N GLU A 120 7.51 0.49 7.52
CA GLU A 120 7.78 -0.70 6.72
C GLU A 120 6.72 -0.92 5.64
N SER A 121 5.44 -0.77 5.98
CA SER A 121 4.32 -0.89 5.04
C SER A 121 4.35 0.18 3.95
N LYS A 122 4.76 1.41 4.28
CA LYS A 122 4.97 2.48 3.29
C LYS A 122 6.09 2.11 2.31
N LEU A 123 7.22 1.62 2.80
CA LEU A 123 8.33 1.15 1.97
C LEU A 123 7.90 -0.01 1.05
N ASP A 124 7.14 -0.99 1.57
CA ASP A 124 6.61 -2.12 0.79
C ASP A 124 5.71 -1.62 -0.35
N THR A 125 4.86 -0.64 -0.06
CA THR A 125 3.95 -0.05 -1.05
C THR A 125 4.72 0.74 -2.11
N GLU A 126 5.70 1.55 -1.70
CA GLU A 126 6.52 2.36 -2.60
C GLU A 126 7.39 1.48 -3.52
N LEU A 127 7.96 0.39 -3.00
CA LEU A 127 8.67 -0.58 -3.83
C LEU A 127 7.76 -1.23 -4.87
N ALA A 128 6.56 -1.65 -4.47
CA ALA A 128 5.59 -2.25 -5.39
C ALA A 128 5.16 -1.27 -6.50
N GLU A 129 4.92 -0.01 -6.15
CA GLU A 129 4.60 1.05 -7.11
C GLU A 129 5.75 1.30 -8.08
N LYS A 130 6.97 1.45 -7.55
CA LYS A 130 8.15 1.69 -8.39
C LYS A 130 8.47 0.52 -9.30
N LYS A 131 8.29 -0.73 -8.85
CA LYS A 131 8.41 -1.91 -9.71
C LYS A 131 7.35 -1.93 -10.81
N THR A 132 6.10 -1.61 -10.46
CA THR A 132 5.00 -1.55 -11.44
C THR A 132 5.25 -0.46 -12.50
N GLU A 133 5.72 0.71 -12.07
CA GLU A 133 6.12 1.80 -12.96
C GLU A 133 7.27 1.33 -13.88
N LEU A 134 8.30 0.70 -13.32
CA LEU A 134 9.44 0.20 -14.09
C LEU A 134 9.04 -0.85 -15.13
N ASP A 135 8.13 -1.77 -14.78
CA ASP A 135 7.59 -2.77 -15.70
C ASP A 135 6.78 -2.13 -16.84
N LYS A 136 6.00 -1.07 -16.56
CA LYS A 136 5.29 -0.30 -17.61
C LYS A 136 6.28 0.34 -18.59
N TRP A 137 7.29 1.03 -18.06
CA TRP A 137 8.34 1.66 -18.88
C TRP A 137 9.13 0.63 -19.72
N GLN A 138 9.46 -0.54 -19.15
CA GLN A 138 10.10 -1.63 -19.89
C GLN A 138 9.19 -2.13 -21.03
N THR A 139 7.89 -2.28 -20.76
CA THR A 139 6.91 -2.74 -21.74
C THR A 139 6.75 -1.73 -22.89
N GLU A 140 6.65 -0.44 -22.58
CA GLU A 140 6.60 0.64 -23.59
C GLU A 140 7.86 0.67 -24.46
N LEU A 141 9.04 0.55 -23.85
CA LEU A 141 10.30 0.57 -24.59
C LEU A 141 10.45 -0.67 -25.47
N ALA A 142 10.06 -1.85 -24.97
CA ALA A 142 10.05 -3.09 -25.75
C ALA A 142 9.07 -3.00 -26.93
N THR A 143 7.92 -2.36 -26.74
CA THR A 143 6.94 -2.08 -27.80
C THR A 143 7.54 -1.14 -28.85
N LYS A 144 8.20 -0.05 -28.46
CA LYS A 144 8.94 0.84 -29.38
C LYS A 144 10.03 0.11 -30.16
N VAL A 145 10.77 -0.82 -29.54
CA VAL A 145 11.76 -1.66 -30.26
C VAL A 145 11.09 -2.54 -31.30
N ALA A 146 9.95 -3.14 -30.98
CA ALA A 146 9.19 -3.96 -31.92
C ALA A 146 8.67 -3.13 -33.10
N GLU A 147 8.11 -1.94 -32.82
CA GLU A 147 7.66 -0.99 -33.84
C GLU A 147 8.80 -0.51 -34.75
N LEU A 148 9.95 -0.16 -34.18
CA LEU A 148 11.13 0.27 -34.96
C LEU A 148 11.67 -0.87 -35.83
N LYS A 149 11.68 -2.11 -35.33
CA LYS A 149 12.05 -3.28 -36.13
C LYS A 149 11.08 -3.51 -37.27
N GLN A 150 9.78 -3.38 -37.03
CA GLN A 150 8.76 -3.54 -38.07
C GLN A 150 8.88 -2.46 -39.15
N LYS A 151 9.03 -1.19 -38.76
CA LYS A 151 9.30 -0.08 -39.69
C LYS A 151 10.60 -0.27 -40.49
N SER A 152 11.65 -0.83 -39.89
CA SER A 152 12.89 -1.17 -40.59
C SER A 152 12.73 -2.31 -41.61
N ALA A 153 11.79 -3.23 -41.37
CA ALA A 153 11.45 -4.32 -42.29
C ALA A 153 10.56 -3.81 -43.44
N ASP A 154 9.56 -2.99 -43.15
CA ASP A 154 8.66 -2.40 -44.15
C ASP A 154 9.38 -1.40 -45.08
N SER A 155 10.39 -0.69 -44.57
CA SER A 155 11.23 0.21 -45.38
C SER A 155 12.11 -0.54 -46.40
N LYS A 156 12.27 -1.86 -46.27
CA LYS A 156 12.98 -2.71 -47.24
C LYS A 156 12.05 -3.27 -48.34
N THR A 157 10.74 -3.03 -48.27
CA THR A 157 9.72 -3.69 -49.12
C THR A 157 8.85 -2.76 -49.96
N VAL A 158 9.28 -1.55 -50.33
CA VAL A 158 8.50 -0.71 -51.26
C VAL A 158 8.91 -0.93 -52.73
N PRO A 159 8.05 -1.52 -53.59
CA PRO A 159 8.07 -1.21 -55.02
C PRO A 159 7.39 0.14 -55.26
N VAL A 160 8.02 0.94 -56.11
CA VAL A 160 7.56 2.24 -56.58
C VAL A 160 6.26 2.08 -57.38
N SER A 161 5.21 2.80 -57.00
CA SER A 161 4.15 3.24 -57.92
C SER A 161 3.56 4.57 -57.48
N ASN A 162 3.67 5.56 -58.37
CA ASN A 162 2.95 6.83 -58.34
C ASN A 162 1.45 6.57 -58.53
N ASP A 163 0.58 7.26 -57.80
CA ASP A 163 -0.32 8.22 -58.44
C ASP A 163 -0.95 9.21 -57.46
N LYS A 164 -1.25 10.40 -57.99
CA LYS A 164 -1.82 11.55 -57.30
C LYS A 164 -3.32 11.39 -57.05
N THR A 165 -3.81 11.91 -55.92
CA THR A 165 -5.00 12.79 -55.85
C THR A 165 -5.08 13.48 -54.48
N ASP A 166 -5.10 14.81 -54.49
CA ASP A 166 -5.70 15.69 -53.48
C ASP A 166 -7.24 15.65 -53.65
N PRO A 167 -8.14 15.94 -52.66
CA PRO A 167 -8.04 17.12 -51.79
C PRO A 167 -8.66 17.03 -50.38
N THR A 168 -8.56 18.15 -49.66
CA THR A 168 -9.39 18.69 -48.56
C THR A 168 -8.93 18.55 -47.11
N ASP A 169 -8.40 19.67 -46.63
CA ASP A 169 -8.25 20.09 -45.25
C ASP A 169 -9.54 19.93 -44.42
N THR A 170 -9.47 19.05 -43.44
CA THR A 170 -10.05 19.25 -42.11
C THR A 170 -9.20 18.41 -41.16
N GLU A 171 -8.13 19.01 -40.63
CA GLU A 171 -7.30 18.39 -39.60
C GLU A 171 -8.07 18.28 -38.27
N GLU A 172 -9.08 17.40 -38.22
CA GLU A 172 -9.29 16.63 -36.99
C GLU A 172 -8.07 15.73 -36.86
N LYS A 173 -7.32 15.84 -35.75
CA LYS A 173 -6.23 14.93 -35.43
C LYS A 173 -6.80 13.51 -35.34
N SER A 174 -6.84 12.83 -36.48
CA SER A 174 -7.25 11.43 -36.59
C SER A 174 -6.27 10.61 -35.76
N TYR A 175 -6.78 10.03 -34.68
CA TYR A 175 -6.05 9.06 -33.90
C TYR A 175 -5.56 7.96 -34.85
N THR A 176 -4.24 7.86 -35.00
CA THR A 176 -3.59 6.84 -35.82
C THR A 176 -2.99 5.80 -34.88
N PRO A 177 -3.69 4.69 -34.62
CA PRO A 177 -3.25 3.69 -33.65
C PRO A 177 -1.92 3.05 -34.08
N ALA A 178 -0.99 2.92 -33.13
CA ALA A 178 0.34 2.34 -33.35
C ALA A 178 0.31 0.85 -33.76
N ILE A 179 -0.76 0.14 -33.39
CA ILE A 179 -1.00 -1.26 -33.71
C ILE A 179 -2.46 -1.48 -34.11
N SER A 180 -2.73 -2.46 -34.97
CA SER A 180 -4.11 -2.80 -35.34
C SER A 180 -4.91 -3.26 -34.11
N ALA A 181 -6.23 -3.04 -34.13
CA ALA A 181 -7.12 -3.45 -33.05
C ALA A 181 -7.04 -4.97 -32.78
N LYS A 182 -6.78 -5.77 -33.83
CA LYS A 182 -6.58 -7.21 -33.75
C LYS A 182 -5.28 -7.59 -33.02
N GLU A 183 -4.18 -6.89 -33.31
CA GLU A 183 -2.89 -7.10 -32.64
C GLU A 183 -2.98 -6.69 -31.16
N LEU A 184 -3.62 -5.56 -30.88
CA LEU A 184 -3.88 -5.10 -29.52
C LEU A 184 -4.76 -6.09 -28.75
N ALA A 185 -5.83 -6.62 -29.36
CA ALA A 185 -6.67 -7.65 -28.74
C ALA A 185 -5.85 -8.87 -28.33
N LYS A 186 -4.92 -9.30 -29.20
CA LYS A 186 -4.02 -10.43 -28.92
C LYS A 186 -3.08 -10.14 -27.74
N ASN A 187 -2.56 -8.91 -27.64
CA ASN A 187 -1.71 -8.48 -26.53
C ASN A 187 -2.48 -8.39 -25.20
N ILE A 188 -3.72 -7.89 -25.24
CA ILE A 188 -4.62 -7.89 -24.08
C ILE A 188 -4.91 -9.32 -23.64
N LEU A 189 -5.17 -10.24 -24.59
CA LEU A 189 -5.39 -11.64 -24.29
C LEU A 189 -4.14 -12.31 -23.72
N SER A 190 -2.95 -12.05 -24.22
CA SER A 190 -1.73 -12.62 -23.62
C SER A 190 -1.49 -12.11 -22.19
N SER A 191 -1.92 -10.88 -21.88
CA SER A 191 -1.67 -10.24 -20.58
C SER A 191 -2.71 -10.62 -19.52
N TYR A 192 -3.98 -10.73 -19.93
CA TYR A 192 -5.10 -10.86 -19.00
C TYR A 192 -5.92 -12.14 -19.18
N SER A 193 -5.63 -12.99 -20.17
CA SER A 193 -6.36 -14.25 -20.37
C SER A 193 -5.53 -15.45 -19.93
N THR A 194 -6.19 -16.58 -19.70
CA THR A 194 -5.51 -17.87 -19.52
C THR A 194 -5.91 -18.76 -20.70
N SER A 195 -4.92 -19.23 -21.46
CA SER A 195 -5.15 -20.04 -22.67
C SER A 195 -5.97 -19.33 -23.76
N GLY A 196 -5.86 -18.01 -23.86
CA GLY A 196 -6.54 -17.21 -24.88
C GLY A 196 -8.04 -16.97 -24.64
N LYS A 197 -8.58 -17.36 -23.48
CA LYS A 197 -9.99 -17.17 -23.11
C LYS A 197 -10.15 -16.28 -21.89
N ILE A 198 -11.16 -15.41 -21.94
CA ILE A 198 -11.54 -14.51 -20.86
C ILE A 198 -12.76 -15.12 -20.16
N ASN A 199 -12.53 -15.66 -18.96
CA ASN A 199 -13.49 -16.53 -18.28
C ASN A 199 -13.78 -16.12 -16.84
N THR A 200 -12.98 -15.23 -16.24
CA THR A 200 -13.19 -14.76 -14.87
C THR A 200 -13.62 -13.29 -14.82
N ALA A 201 -14.34 -12.92 -13.76
CA ALA A 201 -14.70 -11.53 -13.51
C ALA A 201 -13.47 -10.63 -13.39
N LEU A 202 -12.40 -11.09 -12.74
CA LEU A 202 -11.17 -10.33 -12.55
C LEU A 202 -10.48 -9.97 -13.86
N GLN A 203 -10.40 -10.92 -14.80
CA GLN A 203 -9.83 -10.68 -16.13
C GLN A 203 -10.66 -9.64 -16.90
N LYS A 204 -12.00 -9.78 -16.86
CA LYS A 204 -12.92 -8.80 -17.47
C LYS A 204 -12.76 -7.41 -16.85
N SER A 205 -12.57 -7.33 -15.54
CA SER A 205 -12.33 -6.06 -14.85
C SER A 205 -11.03 -5.38 -15.27
N TYR A 206 -9.91 -6.12 -15.36
CA TYR A 206 -8.64 -5.54 -15.84
C TYR A 206 -8.75 -5.04 -17.28
N ILE A 207 -9.43 -5.79 -18.14
CA ILE A 207 -9.67 -5.38 -19.53
C ILE A 207 -10.57 -4.15 -19.59
N SER A 208 -11.62 -4.07 -18.76
CA SER A 208 -12.49 -2.88 -18.69
C SER A 208 -11.74 -1.62 -18.29
N ILE A 209 -10.88 -1.70 -17.26
CA ILE A 209 -10.04 -0.57 -16.84
C ILE A 209 -9.06 -0.16 -17.95
N TYR A 210 -8.43 -1.13 -18.60
CA TYR A 210 -7.53 -0.86 -19.72
C TYR A 210 -8.24 -0.18 -20.90
N LEU A 211 -9.43 -0.64 -21.28
CA LEU A 211 -10.24 -0.02 -22.32
C LEU A 211 -10.68 1.39 -21.94
N ASN A 212 -11.01 1.63 -20.67
CA ASN A 212 -11.36 2.95 -20.18
C ASN A 212 -10.17 3.93 -20.26
N GLN A 213 -8.96 3.46 -19.93
CA GLN A 213 -7.73 4.23 -20.07
C GLN A 213 -7.43 4.58 -21.54
N LEU A 214 -7.55 3.61 -22.45
CA LEU A 214 -7.39 3.85 -23.90
C LEU A 214 -8.33 4.95 -24.42
N VAL A 215 -9.58 4.94 -24.00
CA VAL A 215 -10.58 5.93 -24.44
C VAL A 215 -10.31 7.30 -23.80
N ASN A 216 -10.13 7.35 -22.48
CA ASN A 216 -10.15 8.60 -21.73
C ASN A 216 -8.80 9.27 -21.58
N THR A 217 -7.71 8.50 -21.65
CA THR A 217 -6.33 9.00 -21.44
C THR A 217 -5.58 9.07 -22.77
N GLU A 218 -5.71 8.03 -23.60
CA GLU A 218 -4.96 7.92 -24.86
C GLU A 218 -5.75 8.45 -26.07
N GLY A 219 -7.03 8.78 -25.90
CA GLY A 219 -7.86 9.39 -26.94
C GLY A 219 -8.17 8.46 -28.11
N ALA A 220 -8.22 7.15 -27.86
CA ALA A 220 -8.49 6.17 -28.91
C ALA A 220 -9.86 6.38 -29.56
N ASP A 221 -9.91 6.34 -30.90
CA ASP A 221 -11.14 6.59 -31.64
C ASP A 221 -12.20 5.48 -31.45
N SER A 222 -13.48 5.85 -31.64
CA SER A 222 -14.61 4.95 -31.42
C SER A 222 -14.63 3.74 -32.38
N ALA A 223 -14.13 3.87 -33.61
CA ALA A 223 -14.09 2.77 -34.56
C ALA A 223 -13.02 1.74 -34.16
N TYR A 224 -11.84 2.20 -33.74
CA TYR A 224 -10.77 1.36 -33.23
C TYR A 224 -11.19 0.56 -31.99
N ILE A 225 -11.86 1.21 -31.04
CA ILE A 225 -12.36 0.56 -29.83
C ILE A 225 -13.46 -0.47 -30.16
N LYS A 226 -14.34 -0.17 -31.13
CA LYS A 226 -15.34 -1.14 -31.59
C LYS A 226 -14.70 -2.39 -32.19
N GLU A 227 -13.69 -2.23 -33.05
CA GLU A 227 -12.98 -3.36 -33.64
C GLU A 227 -12.23 -4.18 -32.58
N LEU A 228 -11.61 -3.51 -31.60
CA LEU A 228 -10.95 -4.15 -30.46
C LEU A 228 -11.95 -4.98 -29.64
N LEU A 229 -13.12 -4.41 -29.34
CA LEU A 229 -14.19 -5.08 -28.60
C LEU A 229 -14.72 -6.32 -29.34
N VAL A 230 -14.83 -6.29 -30.67
CA VAL A 230 -15.24 -7.47 -31.46
C VAL A 230 -14.28 -8.63 -31.23
N ASN A 231 -12.97 -8.37 -31.30
CA ASN A 231 -11.95 -9.39 -31.10
C ASN A 231 -11.92 -9.91 -29.64
N LEU A 232 -12.09 -9.03 -28.65
CA LEU A 232 -12.16 -9.43 -27.24
C LEU A 232 -13.44 -10.21 -26.92
N LYS A 233 -14.59 -9.86 -27.51
CA LYS A 233 -15.86 -10.58 -27.35
C LYS A 233 -15.77 -11.99 -27.92
N ALA A 234 -15.08 -12.18 -29.05
CA ALA A 234 -14.81 -13.51 -29.60
C ALA A 234 -14.01 -14.42 -28.62
N ALA A 235 -13.21 -13.83 -27.75
CA ALA A 235 -12.47 -14.53 -26.69
C ALA A 235 -13.23 -14.66 -25.36
N GLY A 236 -14.50 -14.22 -25.29
CA GLY A 236 -15.35 -14.34 -24.10
C GLY A 236 -15.43 -13.08 -23.22
N TYR A 237 -14.88 -11.95 -23.67
CA TYR A 237 -15.04 -10.68 -22.98
C TYR A 237 -16.51 -10.24 -22.96
N THR A 238 -16.98 -9.81 -21.80
CA THR A 238 -18.24 -9.09 -21.64
C THR A 238 -17.94 -7.79 -20.94
N GLU A 239 -18.53 -6.70 -21.42
CA GLU A 239 -18.33 -5.38 -20.82
C GLU A 239 -18.76 -5.37 -19.35
N VAL A 240 -17.97 -4.66 -18.53
CA VAL A 240 -18.19 -4.46 -17.11
C VAL A 240 -18.05 -2.96 -16.87
N ASP A 241 -18.96 -2.35 -16.13
CA ASP A 241 -18.83 -0.94 -15.79
C ASP A 241 -17.57 -0.69 -14.93
N VAL A 242 -17.01 0.51 -15.08
CA VAL A 242 -15.71 0.87 -14.45
C VAL A 242 -15.76 0.73 -12.94
N SER A 243 -16.84 1.16 -12.29
CA SER A 243 -16.97 1.06 -10.82
C SER A 243 -16.99 -0.39 -10.34
N THR A 244 -17.71 -1.27 -11.05
CA THR A 244 -17.69 -2.71 -10.76
C THR A 244 -16.33 -3.32 -11.04
N ALA A 245 -15.66 -2.91 -12.12
CA ALA A 245 -14.31 -3.39 -12.45
C ALA A 245 -13.29 -3.01 -11.37
N GLU A 246 -13.27 -1.75 -10.95
CA GLU A 246 -12.44 -1.28 -9.83
C GLU A 246 -12.73 -2.04 -8.55
N ALA A 247 -13.99 -2.28 -8.23
CA ALA A 247 -14.37 -3.02 -7.03
C ALA A 247 -13.81 -4.44 -7.05
N VAL A 248 -13.98 -5.18 -8.16
CA VAL A 248 -13.49 -6.56 -8.29
C VAL A 248 -11.96 -6.63 -8.19
N ILE A 249 -11.23 -5.71 -8.83
CA ILE A 249 -9.77 -5.63 -8.74
C ILE A 249 -9.34 -5.33 -7.30
N SER A 250 -10.00 -4.36 -6.67
CA SER A 250 -9.68 -3.94 -5.30
C SER A 250 -9.98 -5.04 -4.28
N VAL A 251 -11.02 -5.85 -4.49
CA VAL A 251 -11.31 -7.05 -3.69
C VAL A 251 -10.19 -8.08 -3.82
N SER A 252 -9.75 -8.37 -5.05
CA SER A 252 -8.68 -9.34 -5.29
C SER A 252 -7.37 -8.90 -4.63
N LYS A 253 -6.94 -7.66 -4.89
CA LYS A 253 -5.72 -7.09 -4.30
C LYS A 253 -5.83 -6.92 -2.78
N GLY A 254 -7.00 -6.52 -2.29
CA GLY A 254 -7.29 -6.38 -0.86
C GLY A 254 -7.20 -7.70 -0.10
N LYS A 255 -7.70 -8.81 -0.67
CA LYS A 255 -7.55 -10.15 -0.07
C LYS A 255 -6.08 -10.57 0.04
N ALA A 256 -5.29 -10.34 -1.01
CA ALA A 256 -3.86 -10.65 -1.00
C ALA A 256 -3.13 -9.83 0.06
N TYR A 257 -3.39 -8.52 0.11
CA TYR A 257 -2.83 -7.61 1.10
C TYR A 257 -3.22 -7.99 2.53
N TYR A 258 -4.49 -8.30 2.77
CA TYR A 258 -4.97 -8.76 4.08
C TYR A 258 -4.20 -10.00 4.55
N LYS A 259 -4.02 -10.99 3.68
CA LYS A 259 -3.33 -12.23 4.03
C LYS A 259 -1.89 -11.95 4.49
N GLU A 260 -1.15 -11.18 3.70
CA GLU A 260 0.25 -10.83 4.00
C GLU A 260 0.38 -10.06 5.33
N VAL A 261 -0.46 -9.04 5.52
CA VAL A 261 -0.44 -8.20 6.72
C VAL A 261 -0.90 -8.99 7.95
N TYR A 262 -1.93 -9.83 7.81
CA TYR A 262 -2.42 -10.68 8.89
C TYR A 262 -1.32 -11.63 9.38
N GLU A 263 -0.62 -12.31 8.48
CA GLU A 263 0.46 -13.25 8.83
C GLU A 263 1.56 -12.54 9.64
N LYS A 264 2.04 -11.38 9.15
CA LYS A 264 3.05 -10.57 9.85
C LYS A 264 2.56 -10.11 11.24
N LEU A 265 1.33 -9.61 11.34
CA LEU A 265 0.75 -9.12 12.60
C LEU A 265 0.47 -10.24 13.59
N PHE A 266 0.03 -11.39 13.12
CA PHE A 266 -0.22 -12.55 13.98
C PHE A 266 1.08 -13.03 14.62
N GLU A 267 2.13 -13.21 13.83
CA GLU A 267 3.45 -13.55 14.37
C GLU A 267 3.95 -12.52 15.37
N PHE A 268 3.77 -11.23 15.06
CA PHE A 268 4.12 -10.14 15.95
C PHE A 268 3.41 -10.23 17.31
N TYR A 269 2.08 -10.30 17.31
CA TYR A 269 1.31 -10.36 18.55
C TYR A 269 1.57 -11.64 19.34
N HIS A 270 1.80 -12.76 18.65
CA HIS A 270 2.12 -14.02 19.30
C HIS A 270 3.49 -13.99 19.99
N LYS A 271 4.51 -13.39 19.35
CA LYS A 271 5.83 -13.14 19.97
C LYS A 271 5.77 -12.16 21.15
N GLY A 272 4.78 -11.26 21.17
CA GLY A 272 4.52 -10.31 22.25
C GLY A 272 3.81 -10.87 23.48
N ASN A 273 3.95 -12.17 23.77
CA ASN A 273 3.35 -12.84 24.93
C ASN A 273 1.79 -12.84 24.99
N ASN A 274 1.11 -12.61 23.87
CA ASN A 274 -0.33 -12.79 23.80
C ASN A 274 -0.69 -14.27 23.63
N SER A 275 -1.81 -14.69 24.24
CA SER A 275 -2.39 -16.00 23.92
C SER A 275 -2.71 -16.10 22.42
N MET A 276 -2.70 -17.31 21.87
CA MET A 276 -2.98 -17.54 20.45
C MET A 276 -4.32 -16.93 20.00
N ALA A 277 -5.35 -17.04 20.83
CA ALA A 277 -6.66 -16.46 20.58
C ALA A 277 -6.62 -14.92 20.56
N GLN A 278 -5.86 -14.31 21.47
CA GLN A 278 -5.73 -12.86 21.55
C GLN A 278 -4.87 -12.30 20.40
N ALA A 279 -3.76 -12.96 20.05
CA ALA A 279 -2.94 -12.61 18.91
C ALA A 279 -3.72 -12.65 17.59
N LYS A 280 -4.53 -13.71 17.40
CA LYS A 280 -5.44 -13.83 16.25
C LYS A 280 -6.43 -12.66 16.19
N LYS A 281 -7.15 -12.39 17.28
CA LYS A 281 -8.14 -11.31 17.34
C LYS A 281 -7.54 -9.94 17.04
N LEU A 282 -6.35 -9.66 17.58
CA LEU A 282 -5.66 -8.38 17.34
C LEU A 282 -5.18 -8.26 15.89
N ALA A 283 -4.58 -9.33 15.34
CA ALA A 283 -4.13 -9.38 13.96
C ALA A 283 -5.29 -9.23 12.97
N GLU A 284 -6.41 -9.95 13.16
CA GLU A 284 -7.61 -9.85 12.32
C GLU A 284 -8.15 -8.41 12.32
N ASN A 285 -8.35 -7.82 13.49
CA ASN A 285 -8.87 -6.46 13.62
C ASN A 285 -7.97 -5.41 12.95
N LYS A 286 -6.65 -5.54 13.10
CA LYS A 286 -5.70 -4.58 12.55
C LYS A 286 -5.50 -4.78 11.05
N ALA A 287 -5.33 -6.02 10.58
CA ALA A 287 -5.21 -6.34 9.17
C ALA A 287 -6.48 -5.94 8.39
N ARG A 288 -7.67 -6.12 8.98
CA ARG A 288 -8.94 -5.67 8.39
C ARG A 288 -8.98 -4.15 8.18
N LYS A 289 -8.57 -3.37 9.18
CA LYS A 289 -8.48 -1.90 9.03
C LYS A 289 -7.49 -1.47 7.96
N MET A 290 -6.31 -2.11 7.91
CA MET A 290 -5.30 -1.82 6.90
C MET A 290 -5.74 -2.23 5.49
N MET A 291 -6.49 -3.33 5.35
CA MET A 291 -7.10 -3.73 4.08
C MET A 291 -8.12 -2.71 3.60
N LEU A 292 -8.95 -2.17 4.49
CA LEU A 292 -9.91 -1.11 4.13
C LEU A 292 -9.20 0.17 3.68
N ASP A 293 -8.15 0.59 4.41
CA ASP A 293 -7.28 1.72 4.03
C ASP A 293 -6.70 1.48 2.62
N TYR A 294 -6.14 0.29 2.37
CA TYR A 294 -5.55 -0.10 1.08
C TYR A 294 -6.54 -0.04 -0.10
N ILE A 295 -7.77 -0.50 0.10
CA ILE A 295 -8.83 -0.50 -0.92
C ILE A 295 -9.33 0.93 -1.15
N TYR A 296 -9.51 1.70 -0.09
CA TYR A 296 -10.00 3.08 -0.17
C TYR A 296 -9.08 3.96 -1.01
N GLU A 297 -7.75 3.84 -0.86
CA GLU A 297 -6.77 4.60 -1.65
C GLU A 297 -6.79 4.25 -3.16
N ARG A 298 -7.38 3.11 -3.54
CA ARG A 298 -7.29 2.55 -4.91
C ARG A 298 -8.62 2.55 -5.67
N CYS A 299 -9.74 2.73 -4.98
CA CYS A 299 -11.03 2.99 -5.63
C CYS A 299 -11.14 4.46 -6.03
N SER A 300 -11.62 4.75 -7.24
CA SER A 300 -11.78 6.14 -7.70
C SER A 300 -13.02 6.81 -7.13
N THR A 301 -14.00 6.00 -6.72
CA THR A 301 -15.28 6.45 -6.19
C THR A 301 -15.64 5.73 -4.91
N ILE A 302 -16.41 6.42 -4.05
CA ILE A 302 -17.00 5.82 -2.84
C ILE A 302 -17.85 4.61 -3.23
N LYS A 303 -18.60 4.68 -4.34
CA LYS A 303 -19.42 3.56 -4.82
C LYS A 303 -18.60 2.30 -5.11
N ALA A 304 -17.46 2.43 -5.77
CA ALA A 304 -16.55 1.31 -6.03
C ALA A 304 -15.97 0.74 -4.72
N PHE A 305 -15.57 1.62 -3.79
CA PHE A 305 -15.09 1.24 -2.46
C PHE A 305 -16.13 0.47 -1.64
N GLU A 306 -17.35 0.98 -1.52
CA GLU A 306 -18.43 0.31 -0.78
C GLU A 306 -18.80 -1.02 -1.41
N THR A 307 -18.81 -1.10 -2.75
CA THR A 307 -19.06 -2.35 -3.48
C THR A 307 -17.98 -3.39 -3.17
N ALA A 308 -16.70 -2.97 -3.17
CA ALA A 308 -15.58 -3.83 -2.79
C ALA A 308 -15.70 -4.32 -1.34
N CYS A 309 -16.05 -3.43 -0.41
CA CYS A 309 -16.25 -3.77 1.00
C CYS A 309 -17.36 -4.82 1.19
N ARG A 310 -18.50 -4.64 0.51
CA ARG A 310 -19.61 -5.62 0.55
C ARG A 310 -19.18 -6.98 0.00
N GLN A 311 -18.43 -7.01 -1.10
CA GLN A 311 -17.89 -8.26 -1.67
C GLN A 311 -16.85 -8.96 -0.77
N LEU A 312 -16.20 -8.22 0.14
CA LEU A 312 -15.30 -8.76 1.17
C LEU A 312 -16.02 -9.20 2.44
N GLY A 313 -17.35 -9.07 2.51
CA GLY A 313 -18.14 -9.40 3.69
C GLY A 313 -17.98 -8.38 4.82
N VAL A 314 -17.65 -7.14 4.50
CA VAL A 314 -17.67 -6.02 5.47
C VAL A 314 -19.12 -5.64 5.69
N THR A 315 -19.55 -5.64 6.96
CA THR A 315 -20.91 -5.30 7.34
C THR A 315 -21.18 -3.79 7.19
N GLY A 316 -22.46 -3.41 7.08
CA GLY A 316 -22.83 -2.00 7.01
C GLY A 316 -22.36 -1.19 8.23
N ASN A 317 -22.35 -1.80 9.42
CA ASN A 317 -21.86 -1.16 10.63
C ASN A 317 -20.34 -0.91 10.57
N GLU A 318 -19.54 -1.92 10.19
CA GLU A 318 -18.09 -1.77 10.02
C GLU A 318 -17.75 -0.70 8.98
N LEU A 319 -18.52 -0.63 7.90
CA LEU A 319 -18.34 0.38 6.84
C LEU A 319 -18.66 1.80 7.35
N ASN A 320 -19.72 1.96 8.14
CA ASN A 320 -20.08 3.24 8.75
C ASN A 320 -19.01 3.71 9.75
N GLU A 321 -18.53 2.81 10.59
CA GLU A 321 -17.43 3.10 11.53
C GLU A 321 -16.15 3.51 10.78
N TYR A 322 -15.84 2.82 9.68
CA TYR A 322 -14.70 3.14 8.84
C TYR A 322 -14.85 4.53 8.20
N ASN A 323 -16.00 4.83 7.59
CA ASN A 323 -16.27 6.13 6.98
C ASN A 323 -16.17 7.27 8.00
N ALA A 324 -16.70 7.09 9.21
CA ALA A 324 -16.56 8.05 10.30
C ALA A 324 -15.10 8.27 10.71
N ARG A 325 -14.28 7.21 10.74
CA ARG A 325 -12.83 7.33 10.97
C ARG A 325 -12.16 8.15 9.87
N ILE A 326 -12.48 7.90 8.60
CA ILE A 326 -11.90 8.64 7.47
C ILE A 326 -12.28 10.12 7.53
N GLU A 327 -13.53 10.44 7.80
CA GLU A 327 -13.96 11.83 7.97
C GLU A 327 -13.17 12.55 9.07
N ASN A 328 -12.94 11.89 10.21
CA ASN A 328 -12.15 12.46 11.30
C ASN A 328 -10.68 12.66 10.92
N ILE A 329 -10.09 11.75 10.15
CA ILE A 329 -8.73 11.86 9.63
C ILE A 329 -8.62 13.06 8.67
N ILE A 330 -9.59 13.24 7.78
CA ILE A 330 -9.65 14.37 6.84
C ILE A 330 -9.83 15.69 7.59
N LYS A 331 -10.82 15.77 8.49
CA LYS A 331 -11.14 16.98 9.27
C LYS A 331 -10.00 17.43 10.19
N SER A 332 -9.17 16.50 10.66
CA SER A 332 -8.04 16.82 11.55
C SER A 332 -6.79 17.31 10.82
N GLY A 333 -6.76 17.32 9.48
CA GLY A 333 -5.59 17.75 8.70
C GLY A 333 -4.36 16.85 8.87
N LYS A 334 -4.53 15.66 9.48
CA LYS A 334 -3.45 14.71 9.80
C LYS A 334 -3.30 13.57 8.79
N GLY A 335 -4.12 13.54 7.73
CA GLY A 335 -4.29 12.35 6.89
C GLY A 335 -3.62 12.40 5.52
N SER A 336 -2.78 11.40 5.22
CA SER A 336 -2.34 11.05 3.85
C SER A 336 -3.33 10.17 3.10
N LEU A 337 -4.44 9.77 3.74
CA LEU A 337 -5.40 8.81 3.19
C LEU A 337 -6.45 9.54 2.36
N VAL A 338 -6.30 9.48 1.04
CA VAL A 338 -7.17 10.16 0.07
C VAL A 338 -7.74 9.13 -0.90
N LEU A 339 -9.05 9.19 -1.13
CA LEU A 339 -9.75 8.32 -2.07
C LEU A 339 -9.10 8.41 -3.44
N GLY A 340 -8.72 7.28 -4.01
CA GLY A 340 -8.11 7.23 -5.33
C GLY A 340 -6.70 7.84 -5.43
N SER A 341 -6.04 8.13 -4.32
CA SER A 341 -4.68 8.70 -4.33
C SER A 341 -3.61 7.83 -4.98
N LYS A 342 -3.86 6.52 -5.09
CA LYS A 342 -2.94 5.56 -5.72
C LYS A 342 -3.43 5.08 -7.09
N LEU A 343 -4.32 5.83 -7.74
CA LEU A 343 -4.75 5.63 -9.13
C LEU A 343 -3.81 6.25 -10.17
N SER A 344 -2.51 6.39 -9.87
CA SER A 344 -1.53 6.81 -10.88
C SER A 344 -1.40 5.69 -11.93
N TYR A 345 -2.19 5.82 -12.99
CA TYR A 345 -2.22 4.97 -14.17
C TYR A 345 -0.96 5.12 -15.00
#